data_AF-A0A7G5Z1Q3-F1
#
_entry.id   AF-A0A7G5Z1Q3-F1
#
_cell.length_a   1.000
_cell.length_b   1.000
_cell.length_c   1.000
_cell.angle_alpha   90.00
_cell.angle_beta   90.00
_cell.angle_gamma   90.00
#
_symmetry.space_group_name_H-M   'P 1'
#
loop_
_entity.id
_entity.type
_entity.pdbx_description
1 polymer ?
#
loop_
_entity_poly.entity_id
_entity_poly.type
_entity_poly.pdbx_seq_one_letter_code
_entity_poly.pdbx_strand_id
1 'polypeptide(L)'
;MDNKRIVQVALAIAVIIAALVGGWMAWDRYTERYAISREEDGTAITKIVSAKFSGASAIKVGALSGTVQASASDTRGFGMLTSDKVIKAPFSIDYFVDMSRLSADAYEWDAARRTLTIRAPDVVPAAPNIDWSAQTADRTRGLFVTRDAADQLMRRATLNAKTVAQKEGVKPEHLMVARENARRALTAIAAGPLKATGMDDVRVVVSFPFDRRGPSEQMDRSRSLREVLGNQR
;
A
#
# COMPACT_ATOMS: atom_id res chain seq x y z
N MET A 1 -43.37 -12.85 26.04
CA MET A 1 -41.89 -12.88 26.13
C MET A 1 -41.53 -12.51 27.56
N ASP A 2 -40.88 -13.41 28.29
CA ASP A 2 -40.65 -13.24 29.73
C ASP A 2 -39.75 -12.03 30.03
N ASN A 3 -40.25 -11.09 30.83
CA ASN A 3 -39.49 -9.92 31.31
C ASN A 3 -38.13 -10.30 31.92
N LYS A 4 -38.03 -11.51 32.48
CA LYS A 4 -36.79 -12.05 33.05
C LYS A 4 -35.69 -12.24 32.01
N ARG A 5 -36.04 -12.61 30.76
CA ARG A 5 -35.09 -12.75 29.65
C ARG A 5 -34.64 -11.38 29.11
N ILE A 6 -35.54 -10.39 29.09
CA ILE A 6 -35.20 -9.02 28.67
C ILE A 6 -34.21 -8.38 29.66
N VAL A 7 -34.44 -8.57 30.97
CA VAL A 7 -33.53 -8.09 32.02
C VAL A 7 -32.17 -8.77 31.94
N GLN A 8 -32.12 -10.08 31.68
CA GLN A 8 -30.86 -10.81 31.51
C GLN A 8 -30.06 -10.36 30.29
N VAL A 9 -30.73 -10.10 29.16
CA VAL A 9 -30.08 -9.61 27.94
C VAL A 9 -29.56 -8.18 28.15
N ALA A 10 -30.33 -7.30 28.80
CA ALA A 10 -29.89 -5.95 29.12
C ALA A 10 -28.67 -5.93 30.06
N LEU A 11 -28.64 -6.84 31.05
CA LEU A 11 -27.52 -6.95 31.98
C LEU A 11 -26.25 -7.47 31.29
N ALA A 12 -26.39 -8.43 30.37
CA ALA A 12 -25.28 -8.96 29.59
C ALA A 12 -24.66 -7.88 28.69
N ILE A 13 -25.49 -7.06 28.04
CA ILE A 13 -25.05 -5.93 27.21
C ILE A 13 -24.30 -4.89 28.07
N ALA A 14 -24.81 -4.57 29.26
CA ALA A 14 -24.16 -3.61 30.16
C ALA A 14 -22.76 -4.07 30.61
N VAL A 15 -22.57 -5.36 30.90
CA VAL A 15 -21.26 -5.93 31.27
C VAL A 15 -20.27 -5.86 30.10
N ILE A 16 -20.73 -6.15 28.88
CA ILE A 16 -19.88 -6.07 27.68
C ILE A 16 -19.43 -4.62 27.43
N ILE A 17 -20.33 -3.64 27.58
CA ILE A 17 -19.99 -2.21 27.44
C ILE A 17 -18.98 -1.79 28.51
N ALA A 18 -19.16 -2.22 29.76
CA ALA A 18 -18.23 -1.93 30.84
C ALA A 18 -16.82 -2.51 30.60
N ALA A 19 -16.74 -3.72 30.04
CA ALA A 19 -15.48 -4.35 29.68
C ALA A 19 -14.77 -3.61 28.53
N LEU A 20 -15.51 -3.15 27.52
CA LEU A 20 -14.97 -2.36 26.40
C LEU A 20 -14.43 -1.00 26.87
N VAL A 21 -15.15 -0.30 27.73
CA VAL A 21 -14.73 0.99 28.30
C VAL A 21 -13.53 0.81 29.23
N GLY A 22 -13.53 -0.23 30.07
CA GLY A 22 -12.42 -0.56 30.96
C GLY A 22 -11.14 -0.91 30.19
N GLY A 23 -11.27 -1.69 29.10
CA GLY A 23 -10.15 -2.01 28.21
C GLY A 23 -9.59 -0.78 27.50
N TRP A 24 -10.45 0.14 27.04
CA TRP A 24 -10.04 1.38 26.39
C TRP A 24 -9.32 2.35 27.36
N MET A 25 -9.85 2.54 28.57
CA MET A 25 -9.20 3.36 29.60
C MET A 25 -7.87 2.79 30.11
N ALA A 26 -7.77 1.46 30.20
CA ALA A 26 -6.52 0.79 30.56
C ALA A 26 -5.45 0.96 29.46
N TRP A 27 -5.87 0.97 28.19
CA TRP A 27 -5.00 1.19 27.05
C TRP A 27 -4.46 2.64 27.01
N ASP A 28 -5.33 3.61 27.26
CA ASP A 28 -4.99 5.05 27.27
C ASP A 28 -3.98 5.41 28.36
N ARG A 29 -4.17 4.86 29.58
CA ARG A 29 -3.21 5.05 30.69
C ARG A 29 -1.86 4.37 30.49
N TYR A 30 -1.77 3.33 29.67
CA TYR A 30 -0.51 2.64 29.42
C TYR A 30 0.38 3.42 28.43
N THR A 31 -0.23 4.21 27.55
CA THR A 31 0.47 5.00 26.52
C THR A 31 1.16 6.27 27.03
N GLU A 32 0.81 6.80 28.20
CA GLU A 32 1.35 8.09 28.69
C GLU A 32 2.69 8.00 29.46
N ARG A 33 3.18 6.80 29.83
CA ARG A 33 4.34 6.66 30.74
C ARG A 33 5.72 6.48 30.09
N TYR A 34 5.89 6.73 28.80
CA TYR A 34 7.22 6.72 28.16
C TYR A 34 7.79 8.14 28.02
N ALA A 35 8.14 8.74 29.16
CA ALA A 35 8.87 9.99 29.25
C ALA A 35 10.39 9.72 29.35
N ILE A 36 11.07 9.86 28.22
CA ILE A 36 12.41 10.41 27.97
C ILE A 36 13.38 10.41 29.17
N SER A 37 14.40 9.54 29.13
CA SER A 37 15.69 9.78 29.79
C SER A 37 16.71 10.26 28.76
N ARG A 38 17.27 11.45 29.00
CA ARG A 38 18.37 12.05 28.26
C ARG A 38 19.66 11.61 28.96
N GLU A 39 20.55 10.91 28.26
CA GLU A 39 21.89 10.59 28.76
C GLU A 39 22.91 11.21 27.82
N GLU A 40 23.80 12.02 28.41
CA GLU A 40 24.97 12.63 27.81
C GLU A 40 26.00 11.54 27.46
N ASP A 41 26.34 11.39 26.17
CA ASP A 41 27.74 11.12 25.82
C ASP A 41 28.05 11.45 24.36
N GLY A 42 29.13 12.19 24.15
CA GLY A 42 29.54 12.87 22.92
C GLY A 42 30.16 11.97 21.87
N THR A 43 29.60 10.78 21.62
CA THR A 43 30.01 9.94 20.50
C THR A 43 28.82 9.79 19.57
N ALA A 44 28.98 10.12 18.28
CA ALA A 44 27.93 10.06 17.27
C ALA A 44 27.53 8.60 16.98
N ILE A 45 26.90 7.96 17.96
CA ILE A 45 26.16 6.73 17.80
C ILE A 45 24.84 7.17 17.20
N THR A 46 24.53 6.69 16.00
CA THR A 46 23.19 6.77 15.41
C THR A 46 22.24 5.98 16.30
N LYS A 47 21.83 6.57 17.42
CA LYS A 47 20.87 6.01 18.36
C LYS A 47 19.51 6.24 17.73
N ILE A 48 18.69 5.19 17.66
CA ILE A 48 17.29 5.33 17.26
C ILE A 48 16.61 6.09 18.40
N VAL A 49 16.55 7.43 18.30
CA VAL A 49 16.11 8.33 19.38
C VAL A 49 14.63 8.14 19.72
N SER A 50 13.85 7.53 18.82
CA SER A 50 12.52 7.02 19.10
C SER A 50 12.06 6.09 17.97
N ALA A 51 11.87 4.80 18.25
CA ALA A 51 11.06 3.93 17.39
C ALA A 51 9.71 3.75 18.08
N LYS A 52 8.67 4.41 17.55
CA LYS A 52 7.29 4.15 17.98
C LYS A 52 6.73 3.02 17.11
N PHE A 53 6.44 1.89 17.72
CA PHE A 53 5.67 0.82 17.07
C PHE A 53 4.20 1.25 17.03
N SER A 54 3.71 1.67 15.87
CA SER A 54 2.26 1.81 15.64
C SER A 54 1.69 0.44 15.30
N GLY A 55 0.52 0.09 15.85
CA GLY A 55 -0.17 -1.16 15.51
C GLY A 55 -0.34 -1.33 14.00
N ALA A 56 -0.25 -2.56 13.50
CA ALA A 56 -0.28 -2.87 12.08
C ALA A 56 -1.64 -2.52 11.46
N SER A 57 -1.77 -1.30 10.94
CA SER A 57 -2.97 -0.82 10.26
C SER A 57 -2.89 -0.95 8.75
N ALA A 58 -1.88 -1.62 8.19
CA ALA A 58 -1.71 -1.77 6.75
C ALA A 58 -1.64 -3.25 6.37
N ILE A 59 -2.43 -3.65 5.37
CA ILE A 59 -2.43 -5.02 4.84
C ILE A 59 -1.61 -5.03 3.56
N LYS A 60 -0.62 -5.94 3.48
CA LYS A 60 0.10 -6.22 2.24
C LYS A 60 -0.82 -7.00 1.30
N VAL A 61 -1.11 -6.42 0.15
CA VAL A 61 -2.04 -6.97 -0.85
C VAL A 61 -1.34 -7.47 -2.10
N GLY A 62 -0.06 -7.15 -2.27
CA GLY A 62 0.71 -7.64 -3.40
C GLY A 62 2.19 -7.27 -3.29
N ALA A 63 2.98 -7.87 -4.19
CA ALA A 63 4.36 -7.51 -4.41
C ALA A 63 4.63 -7.57 -5.92
N LEU A 64 5.31 -6.55 -6.45
CA LEU A 64 5.87 -6.52 -7.79
C LEU A 64 7.38 -6.77 -7.67
N SER A 65 7.91 -7.69 -8.46
CA SER A 65 9.35 -7.96 -8.52
C SER A 65 9.83 -7.83 -9.96
N GLY A 66 11.05 -7.35 -10.16
CA GLY A 66 11.65 -7.21 -11.49
C GLY A 66 13.13 -6.89 -11.43
N THR A 67 13.73 -6.55 -12.57
CA THR A 67 15.13 -6.12 -12.67
C THR A 67 15.18 -4.71 -13.25
N VAL A 68 15.85 -3.80 -12.56
CA VAL A 68 16.07 -2.43 -13.03
C VAL A 68 17.47 -2.30 -13.59
N GLN A 69 17.56 -1.72 -14.79
CA GLN A 69 18.82 -1.26 -15.37
C GLN A 69 18.91 0.26 -15.23
N ALA A 70 19.95 0.74 -14.58
CA ALA A 70 20.23 2.17 -14.46
C ALA A 70 21.62 2.48 -15.01
N SER A 71 21.76 3.62 -15.67
CA SER A 71 23.04 4.17 -16.09
C SER A 71 23.24 5.57 -15.54
N ALA A 72 24.51 5.94 -15.35
CA ALA A 72 24.94 7.29 -15.04
C ALA A 72 26.18 7.61 -15.88
N SER A 73 26.20 8.78 -16.51
CA SER A 73 27.36 9.29 -17.23
C SER A 73 27.88 10.57 -16.55
N ASP A 74 29.19 10.78 -16.62
CA ASP A 74 29.85 12.00 -16.16
C ASP A 74 30.90 12.43 -17.18
N THR A 75 30.83 13.69 -17.62
CA THR A 75 31.72 14.25 -18.64
C THR A 75 32.51 15.40 -18.02
N ARG A 76 33.84 15.31 -18.00
CA ARG A 76 34.76 16.31 -17.42
C ARG A 76 35.85 16.71 -18.42
N GLY A 77 36.53 17.82 -18.15
CA GLY A 77 37.64 18.31 -18.98
C GLY A 77 37.21 18.64 -20.42
N PHE A 78 36.22 19.52 -20.59
CA PHE A 78 35.72 19.95 -21.91
C PHE A 78 35.28 18.82 -22.86
N GLY A 79 34.84 17.68 -22.32
CA GLY A 79 34.39 16.53 -23.12
C GLY A 79 35.45 15.44 -23.35
N MET A 80 36.68 15.62 -22.86
CA MET A 80 37.75 14.64 -23.06
C MET A 80 37.67 13.44 -22.11
N LEU A 81 37.05 13.59 -20.94
CA LEU A 81 36.92 12.54 -19.94
C LEU A 81 35.45 12.14 -19.78
N THR A 82 35.04 11.10 -20.49
CA THR A 82 33.70 10.50 -20.35
C THR A 82 33.78 9.26 -19.48
N SER A 83 32.94 9.22 -18.45
CA SER A 83 32.81 8.09 -17.54
C SER A 83 31.37 7.57 -17.54
N ASP A 84 31.14 6.33 -17.94
CA ASP A 84 29.81 5.71 -17.94
C ASP A 84 29.76 4.56 -16.94
N LYS A 85 28.71 4.53 -16.12
CA LYS A 85 28.40 3.42 -15.21
C LYS A 85 27.05 2.81 -15.55
N VAL A 86 27.00 1.48 -15.69
CA VAL A 86 25.74 0.73 -15.89
C VAL A 86 25.59 -0.32 -14.79
N ILE A 87 24.43 -0.31 -14.13
CA ILE A 87 24.05 -1.20 -13.04
C ILE A 87 22.77 -1.96 -13.38
N LYS A 88 22.75 -3.27 -13.13
CA LYS A 88 21.56 -4.13 -13.19
C LYS A 88 21.32 -4.78 -11.84
N ALA A 89 20.20 -4.47 -11.20
CA ALA A 89 19.85 -5.00 -9.88
C ALA A 89 18.37 -5.43 -9.83
N PRO A 90 18.03 -6.51 -9.11
CA PRO A 90 16.65 -6.85 -8.85
C PRO A 90 16.00 -5.84 -7.90
N PHE A 91 14.71 -5.58 -8.11
CA PHE A 91 13.89 -4.72 -7.26
C PHE A 91 12.58 -5.41 -6.87
N SER A 92 12.03 -5.00 -5.73
CA SER A 92 10.68 -5.35 -5.29
C SER A 92 9.92 -4.14 -4.76
N ILE A 93 8.60 -4.13 -4.99
CA ILE A 93 7.68 -3.09 -4.54
C ILE A 93 6.50 -3.77 -3.90
N ASP A 94 6.31 -3.51 -2.62
CA ASP A 94 5.16 -4.03 -1.87
C ASP A 94 3.98 -3.06 -1.98
N TYR A 95 2.77 -3.59 -2.11
CA TYR A 95 1.54 -2.81 -2.18
C TYR A 95 0.73 -3.01 -0.92
N PHE A 96 0.21 -1.90 -0.39
CA PHE A 96 -0.51 -1.89 0.87
C PHE A 96 -1.87 -1.21 0.76
N VAL A 97 -2.81 -1.65 1.60
CA VAL A 97 -4.05 -0.94 1.87
C VAL A 97 -4.07 -0.55 3.34
N ASP A 98 -4.27 0.74 3.60
CA ASP A 98 -4.30 1.31 4.94
C ASP A 98 -5.67 1.15 5.61
N MET A 99 -5.81 0.12 6.45
CA MET A 99 -6.99 -0.18 7.25
C MET A 99 -7.28 0.86 8.33
N SER A 100 -6.32 1.70 8.75
CA SER A 100 -6.61 2.76 9.73
C SER A 100 -7.63 3.78 9.19
N ARG A 101 -7.76 3.85 7.86
CA ARG A 101 -8.69 4.75 7.16
C ARG A 101 -10.06 4.11 6.91
N LEU A 102 -10.26 2.86 7.31
CA LEU A 102 -11.57 2.20 7.28
C LEU A 102 -12.30 2.48 8.59
N SER A 103 -13.19 3.46 8.55
CA SER A 103 -14.12 3.80 9.62
C SER A 103 -15.47 3.09 9.44
N ALA A 104 -16.33 3.15 10.46
CA ALA A 104 -17.62 2.45 10.45
C ALA A 104 -18.54 2.87 9.28
N ASP A 105 -18.43 4.12 8.81
CA ASP A 105 -19.17 4.62 7.64
C ASP A 105 -18.71 3.97 6.32
N ALA A 106 -17.53 3.37 6.27
CA ALA A 106 -17.05 2.67 5.08
C ALA A 106 -17.83 1.38 4.81
N TYR A 107 -18.61 0.88 5.76
CA TYR A 107 -19.45 -0.31 5.63
C TYR A 107 -20.90 0.08 5.35
N GLU A 108 -21.43 -0.39 4.23
CA GLU A 108 -22.81 -0.14 3.82
C GLU A 108 -23.54 -1.48 3.67
N TRP A 109 -24.66 -1.63 4.38
CA TRP A 109 -25.46 -2.84 4.37
C TRP A 109 -26.76 -2.63 3.58
N ASP A 110 -26.95 -3.43 2.53
CA ASP A 110 -28.21 -3.53 1.78
C ASP A 110 -28.95 -4.81 2.21
N ALA A 111 -29.99 -4.63 3.04
CA ALA A 111 -30.81 -5.73 3.54
C ALA A 111 -31.63 -6.42 2.44
N ALA A 112 -32.06 -5.67 1.41
CA ALA A 112 -32.87 -6.23 0.33
C ALA A 112 -32.05 -7.19 -0.55
N ARG A 113 -30.77 -6.88 -0.74
CA ARG A 113 -29.83 -7.69 -1.55
C ARG A 113 -28.89 -8.58 -0.74
N ARG A 114 -29.01 -8.57 0.60
CA ARG A 114 -28.08 -9.24 1.54
C ARG A 114 -26.62 -8.97 1.17
N THR A 115 -26.32 -7.71 0.86
CA THR A 115 -25.01 -7.30 0.32
C THR A 115 -24.34 -6.32 1.28
N LEU A 116 -23.11 -6.63 1.68
CA LEU A 116 -22.23 -5.74 2.43
C LEU A 116 -21.25 -5.10 1.46
N THR A 117 -21.35 -3.78 1.28
CA THR A 117 -20.41 -2.99 0.50
C THR A 117 -19.36 -2.40 1.43
N ILE A 118 -18.08 -2.65 1.14
CA ILE A 118 -16.93 -2.11 1.86
C ILE A 118 -16.24 -1.08 0.98
N ARG A 119 -16.26 0.18 1.42
CA ARG A 119 -15.57 1.30 0.76
C ARG A 119 -14.11 1.32 1.21
N ALA A 120 -13.27 0.55 0.52
CA ALA A 120 -11.86 0.45 0.86
C ALA A 120 -11.07 1.69 0.41
N PRO A 121 -10.01 2.09 1.14
CA PRO A 121 -9.05 3.09 0.68
C PRO A 121 -8.24 2.55 -0.51
N ASP A 122 -7.67 3.44 -1.33
CA ASP A 122 -6.89 3.01 -2.49
C ASP A 122 -5.58 2.31 -2.08
N VAL A 123 -5.07 1.49 -2.99
CA VAL A 123 -3.81 0.78 -2.82
C VAL A 123 -2.64 1.73 -2.98
N VAL A 124 -1.68 1.67 -2.06
CA VAL A 124 -0.47 2.50 -2.07
C VAL A 124 0.76 1.61 -2.28
N PRO A 125 1.59 1.88 -3.31
CA PRO A 125 2.89 1.23 -3.43
C PRO A 125 3.86 1.77 -2.39
N ALA A 126 4.62 0.89 -1.75
CA ALA A 126 5.74 1.27 -0.91
C ALA A 126 6.95 1.72 -1.77
N ALA A 127 7.96 2.26 -1.10
CA ALA A 127 9.22 2.58 -1.76
C ALA A 127 9.87 1.31 -2.31
N PRO A 128 10.47 1.35 -3.52
CA PRO A 128 11.13 0.20 -4.11
C PRO A 128 12.32 -0.23 -3.25
N ASN A 129 12.35 -1.52 -2.93
CA ASN A 129 13.50 -2.18 -2.34
C ASN A 129 14.38 -2.71 -3.48
N ILE A 130 15.62 -2.24 -3.57
CA ILE A 130 16.58 -2.69 -4.59
C ILE A 130 17.68 -3.46 -3.88
N ASP A 131 17.87 -4.71 -4.28
CA ASP A 131 18.93 -5.54 -3.74
C ASP A 131 20.22 -5.32 -4.54
N TRP A 132 21.06 -4.45 -4.00
CA TRP A 132 22.37 -4.13 -4.56
C TRP A 132 23.39 -5.27 -4.39
N SER A 133 23.16 -6.19 -3.44
CA SER A 133 24.04 -7.34 -3.24
C SER A 133 23.90 -8.37 -4.36
N ALA A 134 22.71 -8.46 -4.96
CA ALA A 134 22.41 -9.33 -6.10
C ALA A 134 22.66 -8.66 -7.47
N GLN A 135 23.47 -7.60 -7.53
CA GLN A 135 23.77 -6.89 -8.78
C GLN A 135 24.57 -7.78 -9.76
N THR A 136 24.12 -7.86 -11.01
CA THR A 136 24.73 -8.75 -12.03
C THR A 136 25.71 -8.04 -12.98
N ALA A 137 25.66 -6.70 -13.06
CA ALA A 137 26.55 -5.94 -13.93
C ALA A 137 26.99 -4.64 -13.26
N ASP A 138 28.30 -4.44 -13.13
CA ASP A 138 28.95 -3.15 -12.89
C ASP A 138 29.93 -2.93 -14.04
N ARG A 139 29.58 -2.09 -15.00
CA ARG A 139 30.52 -1.64 -16.03
C ARG A 139 30.80 -0.18 -15.81
N THR A 140 32.04 0.14 -15.49
CA THR A 140 32.56 1.50 -15.46
C THR A 140 33.50 1.67 -16.66
N ARG A 141 33.20 2.62 -17.56
CA ARG A 141 34.01 2.92 -18.75
C ARG A 141 34.51 4.35 -18.64
N GLY A 142 35.82 4.58 -18.66
CA GLY A 142 36.43 5.92 -18.71
C GLY A 142 37.96 5.86 -18.67
N LEU A 143 38.64 6.83 -19.29
CA LEU A 143 40.12 6.88 -19.35
C LEU A 143 40.75 7.14 -17.98
N PHE A 144 40.11 7.96 -17.14
CA PHE A 144 40.51 8.24 -15.76
C PHE A 144 39.29 8.52 -14.89
N VAL A 145 39.00 7.64 -13.92
CA VAL A 145 37.92 7.83 -12.94
C VAL A 145 38.53 8.00 -11.56
N THR A 146 38.49 9.22 -11.01
CA THR A 146 38.90 9.48 -9.62
C THR A 146 37.93 8.79 -8.64
N ARG A 147 38.39 8.45 -7.42
CA ARG A 147 37.54 7.82 -6.40
C ARG A 147 36.24 8.61 -6.14
N ASP A 148 36.34 9.92 -6.01
CA ASP A 148 35.17 10.78 -5.78
C ASP A 148 34.19 10.77 -6.97
N ALA A 149 34.70 10.68 -8.21
CA ALA A 149 33.86 10.56 -9.41
C ALA A 149 33.15 9.19 -9.46
N ALA A 150 33.83 8.12 -9.08
CA ALA A 150 33.23 6.79 -8.99
C ALA A 150 32.10 6.75 -7.95
N ASP A 151 32.30 7.38 -6.79
CA ASP A 151 31.30 7.48 -5.73
C ASP A 151 30.09 8.31 -6.17
N GLN A 152 30.32 9.45 -6.85
CA GLN A 152 29.24 10.27 -7.40
C GLN A 152 28.44 9.54 -8.48
N LEU A 153 29.12 8.84 -9.39
CA LEU A 153 28.49 8.01 -10.42
C LEU A 153 27.64 6.90 -9.80
N MET A 154 28.14 6.23 -8.75
CA MET A 154 27.40 5.21 -8.03
C MET A 154 26.12 5.79 -7.40
N ARG A 155 26.23 6.91 -6.68
CA ARG A 155 25.08 7.59 -6.07
C ARG A 155 24.03 7.98 -7.11
N ARG A 156 24.46 8.56 -8.25
CA ARG A 156 23.56 8.92 -9.36
C ARG A 156 22.87 7.69 -9.95
N ALA A 157 23.61 6.61 -10.21
CA ALA A 157 23.04 5.37 -10.73
C ALA A 157 22.01 4.76 -9.77
N THR A 158 22.30 4.75 -8.46
CA THR A 158 21.37 4.29 -7.42
C THR A 158 20.09 5.13 -7.39
N LEU A 159 20.19 6.46 -7.46
CA LEU A 159 19.03 7.36 -7.50
C LEU A 159 18.20 7.17 -8.77
N ASN A 160 18.85 7.00 -9.92
CA ASN A 160 18.19 6.73 -11.19
C ASN A 160 17.42 5.41 -11.13
N ALA A 161 18.04 4.34 -10.61
CA ALA A 161 17.38 3.04 -10.43
C ALA A 161 16.15 3.13 -9.53
N LYS A 162 16.26 3.82 -8.38
CA LYS A 162 15.11 4.05 -7.48
C LYS A 162 13.99 4.81 -8.18
N THR A 163 14.33 5.83 -8.96
CA THR A 163 13.36 6.63 -9.71
C THR A 163 12.65 5.79 -10.78
N VAL A 164 13.39 4.97 -11.53
CA VAL A 164 12.82 4.09 -12.56
C VAL A 164 11.93 3.03 -11.92
N ALA A 165 12.38 2.37 -10.86
CA ALA A 165 11.58 1.38 -10.13
C ALA A 165 10.30 2.02 -9.53
N GLN A 166 10.41 3.21 -8.95
CA GLN A 166 9.25 3.94 -8.42
C GLN A 166 8.23 4.26 -9.52
N LYS A 167 8.70 4.74 -10.69
CA LYS A 167 7.83 5.01 -11.85
C LYS A 167 7.14 3.74 -12.33
N GLU A 168 7.83 2.60 -12.29
CA GLU A 168 7.24 1.31 -12.62
C GLU A 168 6.13 0.94 -11.64
N GLY A 169 6.36 1.05 -10.33
CA GLY A 169 5.38 0.66 -9.31
C GLY A 169 4.09 1.50 -9.28
N VAL A 170 4.11 2.72 -9.82
CA VAL A 170 2.92 3.58 -9.89
C VAL A 170 2.11 3.41 -11.18
N LYS A 171 2.52 2.51 -12.08
CA LYS A 171 1.77 2.32 -13.33
C LYS A 171 0.37 1.76 -13.06
N PRO A 172 -0.65 2.19 -13.83
CA PRO A 172 -2.04 1.76 -13.64
C PRO A 172 -2.22 0.23 -13.72
N GLU A 173 -1.46 -0.45 -14.57
CA GLU A 173 -1.49 -1.90 -14.75
C GLU A 173 -1.18 -2.67 -13.47
N HIS A 174 -0.10 -2.29 -12.75
CA HIS A 174 0.29 -2.94 -11.50
C HIS A 174 -0.67 -2.59 -10.36
N LEU A 175 -1.13 -1.35 -10.30
CA LEU A 175 -2.12 -0.91 -9.32
C LEU A 175 -3.45 -1.65 -9.48
N MET A 176 -3.89 -1.93 -10.71
CA MET A 176 -5.11 -2.71 -10.96
C MET A 176 -4.99 -4.14 -10.43
N VAL A 177 -3.86 -4.82 -10.68
CA VAL A 177 -3.60 -6.16 -10.13
C VAL A 177 -3.58 -6.12 -8.61
N ALA A 178 -2.91 -5.13 -8.02
CA ALA A 178 -2.85 -4.98 -6.58
C ALA A 178 -4.24 -4.71 -5.95
N ARG A 179 -5.10 -3.94 -6.62
CA ARG A 179 -6.51 -3.71 -6.21
C ARG A 179 -7.33 -4.99 -6.25
N GLU A 180 -7.14 -5.84 -7.27
CA GLU A 180 -7.86 -7.11 -7.35
C GLU A 180 -7.42 -8.07 -6.23
N ASN A 181 -6.13 -8.14 -5.94
CA ASN A 181 -5.65 -8.91 -4.79
C ASN A 181 -6.17 -8.33 -3.46
N ALA A 182 -6.23 -7.00 -3.34
CA ALA A 182 -6.80 -6.33 -2.19
C ALA A 182 -8.29 -6.66 -2.02
N ARG A 183 -9.08 -6.68 -3.10
CA ARG A 183 -10.49 -7.07 -3.07
C ARG A 183 -10.65 -8.47 -2.51
N ARG A 184 -9.85 -9.43 -2.98
CA ARG A 184 -9.88 -10.82 -2.49
C ARG A 184 -9.50 -10.92 -1.02
N ALA A 185 -8.42 -10.25 -0.60
CA ALA A 185 -7.96 -10.24 0.78
C ALA A 185 -9.01 -9.63 1.73
N LEU A 186 -9.60 -8.49 1.37
CA LEU A 186 -10.60 -7.81 2.18
C LEU A 186 -11.91 -8.60 2.28
N THR A 187 -12.37 -9.22 1.18
CA THR A 187 -13.50 -10.15 1.22
C THR A 187 -13.23 -11.34 2.15
N ALA A 188 -12.03 -11.93 2.09
CA ALA A 188 -11.66 -13.05 2.94
C ALA A 188 -11.63 -12.67 4.43
N ILE A 189 -11.12 -11.48 4.75
CA ILE A 189 -11.11 -10.95 6.12
C ILE A 189 -12.54 -10.69 6.62
N ALA A 190 -13.40 -10.11 5.79
CA ALA A 190 -14.79 -9.84 6.14
C ALA A 190 -15.63 -11.12 6.32
N ALA A 191 -15.27 -12.21 5.64
CA ALA A 191 -15.99 -13.47 5.74
C ALA A 191 -15.95 -14.10 7.14
N GLY A 192 -14.89 -13.87 7.92
CA GLY A 192 -14.74 -14.42 9.27
C GLY A 192 -15.83 -13.94 10.23
N PRO A 193 -15.95 -12.61 10.46
CA PRO A 193 -17.01 -12.04 11.29
C PRO A 193 -18.43 -12.38 10.80
N LEU A 194 -18.67 -12.36 9.48
CA LEU A 194 -19.99 -12.68 8.91
C LEU A 194 -20.41 -14.12 9.21
N LYS A 195 -19.48 -15.08 9.11
CA LYS A 195 -19.75 -16.47 9.51
C LYS A 195 -20.05 -16.59 11.00
N ALA A 196 -19.32 -15.87 11.84
CA ALA A 196 -19.55 -15.90 13.29
C ALA A 196 -20.93 -15.34 13.69
N THR A 197 -21.49 -14.42 12.90
CA THR A 197 -22.83 -13.85 13.11
C THR A 197 -23.94 -14.62 12.41
N GLY A 198 -23.65 -15.76 11.76
CA GLY A 198 -24.65 -16.55 11.01
C GLY A 198 -25.10 -15.88 9.70
N MET A 199 -24.26 -15.02 9.13
CA MET A 199 -24.48 -14.30 7.87
C MET A 199 -23.54 -14.83 6.77
N ASP A 200 -23.45 -16.15 6.63
CA ASP A 200 -22.55 -16.83 5.69
C ASP A 200 -22.97 -16.70 4.22
N ASP A 201 -24.23 -16.34 3.97
CA ASP A 201 -24.81 -16.13 2.64
C ASP A 201 -24.72 -14.67 2.14
N VAL A 202 -24.07 -13.79 2.91
CA VAL A 202 -23.92 -12.38 2.56
C VAL A 202 -22.90 -12.19 1.44
N ARG A 203 -23.31 -11.44 0.41
CA ARG A 203 -22.41 -11.01 -0.66
C ARG A 203 -21.56 -9.83 -0.17
N VAL A 204 -20.24 -10.00 -0.13
CA VAL A 204 -19.31 -8.90 0.18
C VAL A 204 -18.78 -8.28 -1.12
N VAL A 205 -18.99 -6.98 -1.29
CA VAL A 205 -18.49 -6.20 -2.43
C VAL A 205 -17.51 -5.16 -1.93
N VAL A 206 -16.27 -5.21 -2.41
CA VAL A 206 -15.25 -4.20 -2.08
C VAL A 206 -15.13 -3.21 -3.24
N SER A 207 -15.34 -1.94 -2.94
CA SER A 207 -15.25 -0.83 -3.91
C SER A 207 -14.10 0.11 -3.55
N PHE A 208 -13.23 0.39 -4.52
CA PHE A 208 -12.14 1.34 -4.38
C PHE A 208 -12.55 2.73 -4.87
N PRO A 209 -11.83 3.81 -4.50
CA PRO A 209 -12.11 5.15 -5.03
C PRO A 209 -12.03 5.23 -6.56
N PHE A 210 -11.18 4.39 -7.18
CA PHE A 210 -11.07 4.26 -8.62
C PHE A 210 -12.37 3.77 -9.27
N ASP A 211 -13.04 2.77 -8.67
CA ASP A 211 -14.28 2.18 -9.19
C ASP A 211 -15.48 3.15 -9.08
N ARG A 212 -15.42 4.10 -8.13
CA ARG A 212 -16.49 5.08 -7.87
C ARG A 212 -16.45 6.29 -8.78
N ARG A 213 -15.29 6.57 -9.41
CA ARG A 213 -15.22 7.48 -10.56
C ARG A 213 -15.78 6.69 -11.73
N GLY A 214 -17.10 6.61 -11.81
CA GLY A 214 -17.79 5.84 -12.85
C GLY A 214 -17.29 6.21 -14.26
N PRO A 215 -17.47 5.33 -15.24
CA PRO A 215 -17.02 5.56 -16.60
C PRO A 215 -17.68 6.83 -17.15
N SER A 216 -16.91 7.91 -17.29
CA SER A 216 -17.28 9.02 -18.18
C SER A 216 -17.15 8.62 -19.65
N GLU A 217 -16.69 7.39 -19.93
CA GLU A 217 -16.51 6.85 -21.27
C GLU A 217 -17.21 5.50 -21.38
N GLN A 218 -18.40 5.53 -21.97
CA GLN A 218 -18.91 4.42 -22.79
C GLN A 218 -17.98 4.26 -24.01
N MET A 219 -16.77 3.75 -23.80
CA MET A 219 -15.94 3.25 -24.90
C MET A 219 -16.44 1.85 -25.25
N ASP A 220 -16.68 1.62 -26.55
CA ASP A 220 -17.33 0.45 -27.15
C ASP A 220 -18.85 0.28 -26.89
N ARG A 221 -19.62 1.21 -27.47
CA ARG A 221 -20.78 0.77 -28.26
C ARG A 221 -20.39 0.79 -29.73
N SER A 222 -20.18 -0.38 -30.31
CA SER A 222 -20.29 -0.54 -31.76
C SER A 222 -21.65 0.02 -32.19
N ARG A 223 -21.64 0.94 -33.17
CA ARG A 223 -22.86 1.58 -33.68
C ARG A 223 -23.90 0.50 -33.96
N SER A 224 -25.10 0.68 -33.45
CA SER A 224 -26.17 -0.29 -33.69
C SER A 224 -26.46 -0.33 -35.20
N LEU A 225 -26.77 -1.51 -35.75
CA LEU A 225 -27.01 -1.69 -37.20
C LEU A 225 -28.09 -0.73 -37.73
N ARG A 226 -29.06 -0.36 -36.88
CA ARG A 226 -30.10 0.64 -37.18
C ARG A 226 -29.55 2.05 -37.42
N GLU A 227 -28.45 2.41 -36.76
CA GLU A 227 -27.82 3.73 -36.87
C GLU A 227 -26.98 3.86 -38.15
N VAL A 228 -26.42 2.73 -38.65
CA VAL A 228 -25.69 2.69 -39.92
C VAL A 228 -26.64 2.71 -41.12
N LEU A 229 -27.81 2.06 -41.00
CA LEU A 229 -28.82 2.02 -42.07
C LEU A 229 -29.67 3.30 -42.16
N GLY A 230 -29.72 4.11 -41.09
CA GLY A 230 -30.45 5.38 -41.08
C GLY A 230 -29.71 6.56 -41.71
N ASN A 231 -28.38 6.44 -41.91
CA ASN A 231 -27.52 7.53 -42.40
C ASN A 231 -27.17 7.42 -43.90
N GLN A 232 -27.82 6.51 -44.63
CA GLN A 232 -27.75 6.44 -46.09
C GLN A 232 -29.03 7.04 -46.70
N ARG A 233 -29.07 8.37 -46.78
CA ARG A 233 -29.91 9.10 -47.73
C ARG A 233 -29.13 10.26 -48.30
#